data_AF-A0A8B6E5X8-F1
#
_entry.id   AF-A0A8B6E5X8-F1
#
_cell.length_a   1.000
_cell.length_b   1.000
_cell.length_c   1.000
_cell.angle_alpha   90.00
_cell.angle_beta   90.00
_cell.angle_gamma   90.00
#
_symmetry.space_group_name_H-M   'P 1'
#
loop_
_entity.id
_entity.type
_entity.pdbx_description
1 polymer ?
#
loop_
_entity_poly.entity_id
_entity_poly.type
_entity_poly.pdbx_seq_one_letter_code
_entity_poly.pdbx_strand_id
1 'polypeptide(L)'
;MKDLLPIKTKKGIIPQMIEEPNGEASSDIIEIDTIINQEPKPLPQLSNIQLLIQRKHNLNERKKKIALLASDVIENPEENMKKLRELRLMLEECESDAYITVKKLVMLSLMEIFKDIIPGYRIRLLTEKEKEQKMKKETKALQDFEQGLLMNYKGYLEVLEKYCTGKINEQSNRQRRHGVKHIHIPEDASQVIAELAVRCMCEMLSNHPHFNYRNNIIAVLVPLMNKHNTVISDMVCQTSSKVFREDKSGEVSLEIVRLINKMVKARDFRVQRKVLDTFLALKIKEIDTSEDLEENKKKKREFMSRRERKKRKKMANLEHELLETKATEDKKKKVKLHTEIIGAVFLIYFKVLKGYRKSTLLPSVLEGLAKFSHLINIDFFDDLYKVFNELIESEDLTYRESLHVILTAFTILSGQGSALNIDPLKFYTHMYNTLLHVHAGCSSDDLPLVIDCIDCMMNRRKRLISQQRILSYTKRLATLSLQQMPNGTIAFLGLIRNFMLTYKYLDFFI
;
A
#
# COMPACT_ATOMS: atom_id res chain seq x y z
N MET A 1 10.78 -65.72 0.84
CA MET A 1 10.46 -67.07 1.33
C MET A 1 10.81 -68.08 0.24
N LYS A 2 11.78 -68.97 0.50
CA LYS A 2 11.97 -70.19 -0.29
C LYS A 2 11.53 -71.33 0.60
N ASP A 3 10.53 -72.09 0.15
CA ASP A 3 10.13 -73.33 0.82
C ASP A 3 11.18 -74.40 0.51
N LEU A 4 11.86 -74.91 1.54
CA LEU A 4 12.73 -76.07 1.42
C LEU A 4 11.91 -77.36 1.60
N LEU A 5 12.35 -78.43 0.93
CA LEU A 5 11.72 -79.75 1.03
C LEU A 5 11.81 -80.28 2.48
N PRO A 6 10.71 -80.77 3.06
CA PRO A 6 10.68 -81.18 4.45
C PRO A 6 11.49 -82.46 4.70
N ILE A 7 12.17 -82.54 5.84
CA ILE A 7 12.97 -83.70 6.24
C ILE A 7 12.07 -84.70 6.99
N LYS A 8 12.13 -85.97 6.58
CA LYS A 8 11.33 -87.07 7.14
C LYS A 8 12.18 -87.85 8.16
N THR A 9 11.77 -87.85 9.43
CA THR A 9 12.36 -88.70 10.48
C THR A 9 11.36 -89.76 10.93
N LYS A 10 11.81 -90.78 11.68
CA LYS A 10 10.99 -91.94 12.09
C LYS A 10 9.73 -91.60 12.93
N LYS A 11 9.51 -90.34 13.32
CA LYS A 11 8.33 -89.88 14.08
C LYS A 11 7.47 -88.82 13.36
N GLY A 12 7.77 -88.45 12.11
CA GLY A 12 6.94 -87.51 11.34
C GLY A 12 7.71 -86.60 10.38
N ILE A 13 6.96 -85.84 9.58
CA ILE A 13 7.47 -84.84 8.62
C ILE A 13 7.55 -83.49 9.33
N ILE A 14 8.74 -82.87 9.39
CA ILE A 14 8.94 -81.55 10.01
C ILE A 14 9.20 -80.52 8.89
N PRO A 15 8.35 -79.50 8.72
CA PRO A 15 8.61 -78.41 7.78
C PRO A 15 9.74 -77.51 8.30
N GLN A 16 10.73 -77.22 7.45
CA GLN A 16 11.77 -76.23 7.71
C GLN A 16 11.36 -74.89 7.09
N MET A 17 11.38 -73.82 7.89
CA MET A 17 11.39 -72.44 7.40
C MET A 17 12.67 -71.78 7.90
N ILE A 18 13.44 -71.21 6.99
CA ILE A 18 14.52 -70.27 7.28
C ILE A 18 14.17 -68.99 6.54
N GLU A 19 14.12 -67.87 7.24
CA GLU A 19 14.17 -66.56 6.62
C GLU A 19 15.62 -66.29 6.23
N GLU A 20 15.92 -66.27 4.92
CA GLU A 20 17.18 -65.73 4.41
C GLU A 20 17.09 -64.20 4.30
N PRO A 21 18.01 -63.45 4.93
CA PRO A 21 18.35 -62.09 4.53
C PRO A 21 19.39 -62.15 3.41
N ASN A 22 19.11 -61.50 2.28
CA ASN A 22 20.11 -61.21 1.23
C ASN A 22 20.28 -59.70 1.10
N GLY A 23 21.54 -59.23 1.17
CA GLY A 23 21.99 -57.95 0.60
C GLY A 23 21.84 -57.95 -0.93
N GLU A 24 21.94 -56.84 -1.67
CA GLU A 24 22.56 -55.51 -1.53
C GLU A 24 21.66 -54.51 -2.31
N ALA A 25 21.58 -53.18 -2.16
CA ALA A 25 22.32 -52.08 -1.51
C ALA A 25 21.29 -50.94 -1.26
N SER A 26 21.38 -50.01 -0.31
CA SER A 26 22.48 -49.46 0.47
C SER A 26 21.97 -48.76 1.75
N SER A 27 22.73 -49.02 2.82
CA SER A 27 22.90 -48.29 4.10
C SER A 27 21.77 -48.33 5.14
N ASP A 28 21.79 -49.42 5.89
CA ASP A 28 21.06 -49.69 7.12
C ASP A 28 21.42 -48.78 8.31
N ILE A 29 20.42 -48.69 9.17
CA ILE A 29 20.37 -48.12 10.51
C ILE A 29 21.16 -49.03 11.47
N ILE A 30 22.18 -48.50 12.13
CA ILE A 30 22.81 -49.13 13.30
C ILE A 30 22.16 -48.59 14.58
N GLU A 31 21.47 -49.48 15.26
CA GLU A 31 21.47 -49.72 16.72
C GLU A 31 21.67 -48.50 17.64
N ILE A 32 20.53 -48.01 18.12
CA ILE A 32 20.37 -47.31 19.39
C ILE A 32 20.48 -48.38 20.48
N ASP A 33 21.68 -48.61 21.02
CA ASP A 33 21.93 -49.03 22.41
C ASP A 33 23.41 -49.37 22.59
N THR A 34 24.26 -48.35 22.48
CA THR A 34 25.56 -48.24 23.16
C THR A 34 26.22 -46.94 22.70
N ILE A 35 25.98 -45.83 23.41
CA ILE A 35 26.91 -44.73 23.73
C ILE A 35 26.14 -43.86 24.75
N ILE A 36 25.95 -44.42 25.95
CA ILE A 36 25.85 -43.61 27.17
C ILE A 36 27.27 -43.66 27.74
N ASN A 37 27.82 -42.48 28.07
CA ASN A 37 29.21 -42.21 28.48
C ASN A 37 30.19 -41.80 27.38
N GLN A 38 29.80 -40.83 26.54
CA GLN A 38 30.77 -39.77 26.25
C GLN A 38 30.56 -38.69 27.30
N GLU A 39 31.53 -38.55 28.21
CA GLU A 39 31.64 -37.37 29.04
C GLU A 39 31.43 -36.12 28.15
N PRO A 40 30.64 -35.13 28.60
CA PRO A 40 30.45 -33.91 27.84
C PRO A 40 31.84 -33.32 27.59
N LYS A 41 32.30 -33.35 26.32
CA LYS A 41 33.52 -32.64 25.92
C LYS A 41 33.33 -31.21 26.44
N PRO A 42 34.21 -30.73 27.34
CA PRO A 42 34.04 -29.41 27.90
C PRO A 42 34.00 -28.43 26.73
N LEU A 43 32.88 -27.71 26.61
CA LEU A 43 32.79 -26.54 25.74
C LEU A 43 34.08 -25.75 26.00
N PRO A 44 34.91 -25.47 24.97
CA PRO A 44 36.08 -24.65 25.19
C PRO A 44 35.56 -23.38 25.85
N GLN A 45 36.07 -23.08 27.05
CA GLN A 45 35.76 -21.85 27.76
C GLN A 45 36.42 -20.70 27.00
N LEU A 46 35.86 -20.41 25.82
CA LEU A 46 36.25 -19.31 24.97
C LEU A 46 35.97 -18.05 25.77
N SER A 47 37.01 -17.22 25.93
CA SER A 47 36.85 -15.92 26.54
C SER A 47 35.76 -15.13 25.80
N ASN A 48 35.02 -14.26 26.50
CA ASN A 48 33.97 -13.43 25.91
C ASN A 48 34.44 -12.71 24.63
N ILE A 49 35.73 -12.35 24.55
CA ILE A 49 36.35 -11.74 23.38
C ILE A 49 36.44 -12.72 22.20
N GLN A 50 36.83 -13.97 22.44
CA GLN A 50 36.92 -15.02 21.41
C GLN A 50 35.53 -15.40 20.87
N LEU A 51 34.50 -15.46 21.74
CA LEU A 51 33.12 -15.67 21.32
C LEU A 51 32.60 -14.53 20.43
N LEU A 52 32.93 -13.28 20.75
CA LEU A 52 32.57 -12.13 19.92
C LEU A 52 33.28 -12.14 18.56
N ILE A 53 34.55 -12.55 18.51
CA ILE A 53 35.31 -12.68 17.27
C ILE A 53 34.71 -13.80 16.41
N GLN A 54 34.42 -14.97 17.00
CA GLN A 54 33.79 -16.08 16.30
C GLN A 54 32.41 -15.70 15.74
N ARG A 55 31.61 -14.99 16.53
CA ARG A 55 30.31 -14.46 16.09
C ARG A 55 30.45 -13.49 14.92
N LYS A 56 31.43 -12.58 14.96
CA LYS A 56 31.72 -11.65 13.84
C LYS A 56 32.17 -12.40 12.59
N HIS A 57 33.02 -13.41 12.74
CA HIS A 57 33.49 -14.24 11.64
C HIS A 57 32.34 -14.98 10.96
N ASN A 58 31.54 -15.73 11.74
CA ASN A 58 30.36 -16.45 11.26
C ASN A 58 29.37 -15.51 10.54
N LEU A 59 29.15 -14.32 11.10
CA LEU A 59 28.27 -13.32 10.49
C LEU A 59 28.82 -12.81 9.14
N ASN A 60 30.14 -12.61 9.03
CA ASN A 60 30.77 -12.21 7.78
C ASN A 60 30.73 -13.33 6.73
N GLU A 61 30.92 -14.59 7.11
CA GLU A 61 30.76 -15.73 6.20
C GLU A 61 29.32 -15.83 5.68
N ARG A 62 28.32 -15.69 6.56
CA ARG A 62 26.91 -15.68 6.16
C ARG A 62 26.61 -14.50 5.24
N LYS A 63 27.14 -13.31 5.50
CA LYS A 63 27.03 -12.15 4.59
C LYS A 63 27.62 -12.44 3.22
N LYS A 64 28.82 -13.02 3.14
CA LYS A 64 29.45 -13.42 1.88
C LYS A 64 28.59 -14.44 1.14
N LYS A 65 28.06 -15.44 1.84
CA LYS A 65 27.15 -16.44 1.25
C LYS A 65 25.89 -15.79 0.67
N ILE A 66 25.25 -14.87 1.40
CA ILE A 66 24.08 -14.12 0.91
C ILE A 66 24.44 -13.32 -0.34
N ALA A 67 25.57 -12.61 -0.33
CA ALA A 67 26.01 -11.80 -1.46
C ALA A 67 26.28 -12.64 -2.72
N LEU A 68 26.95 -13.79 -2.58
CA LEU A 68 27.21 -14.71 -3.68
C LEU A 68 25.91 -15.26 -4.28
N LEU A 69 25.02 -15.77 -3.43
CA LEU A 69 23.72 -16.29 -3.89
C LEU A 69 22.86 -15.19 -4.54
N ALA A 70 22.89 -13.96 -4.01
CA ALA A 70 22.15 -12.83 -4.56
C ALA A 70 22.69 -12.44 -5.94
N SER A 71 24.01 -12.32 -6.08
CA SER A 71 24.67 -11.97 -7.34
C SER A 71 24.35 -12.99 -8.44
N ASP A 72 24.46 -14.28 -8.12
CA ASP A 72 24.18 -15.36 -9.07
C ASP A 72 22.72 -15.32 -9.58
N VAL A 73 21.79 -15.02 -8.67
CA VAL A 73 20.35 -14.97 -9.00
C VAL A 73 20.02 -13.75 -9.85
N ILE A 74 20.68 -12.61 -9.64
CA ILE A 74 20.51 -11.41 -10.47
C ILE A 74 21.15 -11.60 -11.85
N GLU A 75 22.30 -12.27 -11.93
CA GLU A 75 23.00 -12.50 -13.21
C GLU A 75 22.21 -13.41 -14.15
N ASN A 76 21.70 -14.55 -13.64
CA ASN A 76 20.91 -15.51 -14.43
C ASN A 76 19.75 -16.08 -13.59
N PRO A 77 18.56 -15.45 -13.59
CA PRO A 77 17.46 -15.84 -12.72
C PRO A 77 16.81 -17.17 -13.12
N GLU A 78 16.83 -17.54 -14.41
CA GLU A 78 16.20 -18.76 -14.93
C GLU A 78 16.87 -20.04 -14.42
N GLU A 79 18.21 -20.07 -14.38
CA GLU A 79 18.97 -21.25 -13.96
C GLU A 79 19.15 -21.32 -12.43
N ASN A 80 19.21 -20.16 -11.76
CA ASN A 80 19.57 -20.06 -10.35
C ASN A 80 18.37 -20.06 -9.37
N MET A 81 17.19 -20.51 -9.80
CA MET A 81 15.99 -20.53 -8.95
C MET A 81 16.13 -21.40 -7.68
N LYS A 82 17.02 -22.40 -7.70
CA LYS A 82 17.37 -23.20 -6.50
C LYS A 82 18.10 -22.37 -5.44
N LYS A 83 18.99 -21.46 -5.87
CA LYS A 83 19.72 -20.53 -4.99
C LYS A 83 18.76 -19.53 -4.34
N LEU A 84 17.75 -19.06 -5.07
CA LEU A 84 16.68 -18.23 -4.50
C LEU A 84 15.89 -18.98 -3.42
N ARG A 85 15.60 -20.27 -3.64
CA ARG A 85 14.96 -21.12 -2.62
C ARG A 85 15.85 -21.29 -1.40
N GLU A 86 17.15 -21.49 -1.58
CA GLU A 86 18.12 -21.59 -0.48
C GLU A 86 18.14 -20.30 0.35
N LEU A 87 18.23 -19.13 -0.30
CA LEU A 87 18.14 -17.83 0.38
C LEU A 87 16.86 -17.69 1.19
N ARG A 88 15.71 -18.13 0.64
CA ARG A 88 14.44 -18.10 1.37
C ARG A 88 14.47 -19.01 2.61
N LEU A 89 15.03 -20.22 2.50
CA LEU A 89 15.14 -21.14 3.63
C LEU A 89 16.01 -20.59 4.76
N MET A 90 17.01 -19.75 4.45
CA MET A 90 17.80 -19.05 5.48
C MET A 90 16.96 -18.11 6.36
N LEU A 91 15.75 -17.71 5.96
CA LEU A 91 14.83 -16.96 6.82
C LEU A 91 14.20 -17.82 7.92
N GLU A 92 14.12 -19.14 7.70
CA GLU A 92 13.55 -20.13 8.62
C GLU A 92 14.63 -20.77 9.50
N GLU A 93 15.92 -20.65 9.12
CA GLU A 93 17.04 -21.15 9.92
C GLU A 93 17.10 -20.50 11.32
N CYS A 94 17.37 -21.36 12.31
CA CYS A 94 17.25 -21.05 13.74
C CYS A 94 18.54 -21.31 14.54
N GLU A 95 19.57 -21.88 13.91
CA GLU A 95 20.72 -22.50 14.60
C GLU A 95 21.95 -21.59 14.74
N SER A 96 21.88 -20.32 14.30
CA SER A 96 23.04 -19.41 14.31
C SER A 96 23.02 -18.43 15.47
N ASP A 97 24.15 -18.21 16.15
CA ASP A 97 24.34 -17.17 17.20
C ASP A 97 24.02 -15.73 16.73
N ALA A 98 23.90 -15.53 15.42
CA ALA A 98 23.55 -14.26 14.78
C ALA A 98 22.26 -14.35 13.94
N TYR A 99 21.37 -15.32 14.22
CA TYR A 99 20.18 -15.60 13.40
C TYR A 99 19.31 -14.36 13.15
N ILE A 100 19.14 -13.47 14.14
CA ILE A 100 18.35 -12.24 14.00
C ILE A 100 18.95 -11.32 12.93
N THR A 101 20.26 -11.11 12.97
CA THR A 101 20.94 -10.22 12.01
C THR A 101 20.96 -10.83 10.62
N VAL A 102 21.16 -12.15 10.52
CA VAL A 102 21.09 -12.88 9.25
C VAL A 102 19.69 -12.77 8.65
N LYS A 103 18.63 -13.00 9.43
CA LYS A 103 17.23 -12.84 8.98
C LYS A 103 16.96 -11.44 8.44
N LYS A 104 17.39 -10.39 9.15
CA LYS A 104 17.24 -9.00 8.69
C LYS A 104 17.94 -8.77 7.34
N LEU A 105 19.17 -9.25 7.19
CA LEU A 105 19.95 -9.10 5.96
C LEU A 105 19.30 -9.86 4.79
N VAL A 106 18.98 -11.15 4.99
CA VAL A 106 18.34 -11.97 3.96
C VAL A 106 17.01 -11.38 3.52
N MET A 107 16.21 -10.86 4.46
CA MET A 107 14.90 -10.28 4.17
C MET A 107 14.99 -9.04 3.28
N LEU A 108 15.99 -8.18 3.53
CA LEU A 108 16.30 -7.02 2.69
C LEU A 108 16.89 -7.43 1.34
N SER A 109 17.85 -8.37 1.32
CA SER A 109 18.45 -8.85 0.07
C SER A 109 17.41 -9.48 -0.85
N LEU A 110 16.50 -10.30 -0.32
CA LEU A 110 15.41 -10.88 -1.10
C LEU A 110 14.46 -9.82 -1.66
N MET A 111 14.17 -8.76 -0.90
CA MET A 111 13.35 -7.65 -1.39
C MET A 111 14.01 -6.97 -2.60
N GLU A 112 15.31 -6.65 -2.54
CA GLU A 112 16.04 -6.07 -3.69
C GLU A 112 16.04 -7.03 -4.89
N ILE A 113 16.34 -8.31 -4.68
CA ILE A 113 16.32 -9.33 -5.73
C ILE A 113 14.94 -9.43 -6.40
N PHE A 114 13.85 -9.41 -5.62
CA PHE A 114 12.50 -9.43 -6.20
C PHE A 114 12.16 -8.13 -6.93
N LYS A 115 12.66 -6.98 -6.50
CA LYS A 115 12.46 -5.71 -7.22
C LYS A 115 13.08 -5.77 -8.63
N ASP A 116 14.20 -6.45 -8.79
CA ASP A 116 14.91 -6.55 -10.08
C ASP A 116 14.37 -7.67 -10.99
N ILE A 117 13.98 -8.82 -10.42
CA ILE A 117 13.61 -10.02 -11.20
C ILE A 117 12.12 -10.07 -11.57
N ILE A 118 11.25 -9.38 -10.83
CA ILE A 118 9.81 -9.44 -11.09
C ILE A 118 9.49 -8.87 -12.48
N PRO A 119 8.79 -9.64 -13.33
CA PRO A 119 8.37 -9.15 -14.63
C PRO A 119 7.28 -8.08 -14.48
N GLY A 120 7.25 -7.14 -15.42
CA GLY A 120 6.22 -6.09 -15.50
C GLY A 120 4.82 -6.58 -15.89
N TYR A 121 4.62 -7.89 -16.03
CA TYR A 121 3.33 -8.50 -16.35
C TYR A 121 2.90 -9.47 -15.25
N ARG A 122 1.58 -9.69 -15.14
CA ARG A 122 1.01 -10.65 -14.19
C ARG A 122 1.15 -12.07 -14.73
N ILE A 123 1.80 -12.93 -13.96
CA ILE A 123 1.97 -14.35 -14.31
C ILE A 123 0.63 -15.06 -14.12
N ARG A 124 0.14 -15.74 -15.16
CA ARG A 124 -1.10 -16.52 -15.09
C ARG A 124 -0.81 -17.87 -14.42
N LEU A 125 -1.63 -18.22 -13.44
CA LEU A 125 -1.61 -19.57 -12.86
C LEU A 125 -2.21 -20.55 -13.88
N LEU A 126 -1.44 -21.56 -14.25
CA LEU A 126 -1.86 -22.59 -15.20
C LEU A 126 -2.84 -23.57 -14.55
N THR A 127 -3.83 -23.97 -15.32
CA THR A 127 -4.76 -25.04 -14.93
C THR A 127 -4.08 -26.41 -15.04
N GLU A 128 -4.56 -27.41 -14.30
CA GLU A 128 -3.99 -28.77 -14.29
C GLU A 128 -3.92 -29.39 -15.70
N LYS A 129 -4.93 -29.13 -16.53
CA LYS A 129 -4.99 -29.56 -17.94
C LYS A 129 -3.89 -28.93 -18.82
N GLU A 130 -3.52 -27.68 -18.55
CA GLU A 130 -2.46 -26.97 -19.29
C GLU A 130 -1.05 -27.41 -18.82
N LYS A 131 -0.92 -27.93 -17.59
CA LYS A 131 0.36 -28.46 -17.08
C LYS A 131 0.73 -29.80 -17.69
N GLU A 132 -0.26 -30.61 -18.07
CA GLU A 132 -0.06 -31.93 -18.68
C GLU A 132 0.25 -31.84 -20.19
N GLN A 133 0.01 -30.68 -20.81
CA GLN A 133 0.26 -30.47 -22.22
C GLN A 133 1.76 -30.46 -22.53
N LYS A 134 2.18 -31.22 -23.57
CA LYS A 134 3.57 -31.24 -24.03
C LYS A 134 3.92 -29.92 -24.72
N MET A 135 4.77 -29.13 -24.07
CA MET A 135 5.28 -27.85 -24.57
C MET A 135 6.67 -28.02 -25.18
N LYS A 136 7.07 -27.04 -26.03
CA LYS A 136 8.45 -26.95 -26.52
C LYS A 136 9.42 -26.67 -25.35
N LYS A 137 10.68 -27.09 -25.48
CA LYS A 137 11.70 -27.01 -24.41
C LYS A 137 11.86 -25.61 -23.83
N GLU A 138 11.96 -24.59 -24.69
CA GLU A 138 12.10 -23.18 -24.28
C GLU A 138 10.86 -22.68 -23.53
N THR A 139 9.67 -23.01 -24.03
CA THR A 139 8.41 -22.58 -23.40
C THR A 139 8.21 -23.24 -22.04
N LYS A 140 8.66 -24.50 -21.91
CA LYS A 140 8.66 -25.21 -20.63
C LYS A 140 9.66 -24.62 -19.64
N ALA A 141 10.85 -24.25 -20.07
CA ALA A 141 11.86 -23.61 -19.19
C ALA A 141 11.35 -22.29 -18.61
N LEU A 142 10.77 -21.42 -19.45
CA LEU A 142 10.13 -20.17 -19.00
C LEU A 142 9.00 -20.42 -18.00
N GLN A 143 8.17 -21.43 -18.27
CA GLN A 143 7.06 -21.82 -17.40
C GLN A 143 7.53 -22.34 -16.04
N ASP A 144 8.57 -23.18 -16.03
CA ASP A 144 9.18 -23.71 -14.81
C ASP A 144 9.81 -22.58 -13.98
N PHE A 145 10.44 -21.61 -14.65
CA PHE A 145 10.94 -20.39 -14.03
C PHE A 145 9.82 -19.55 -13.40
N GLU A 146 8.77 -19.22 -14.15
CA GLU A 146 7.62 -18.42 -13.67
C GLU A 146 6.95 -19.07 -12.45
N GLN A 147 6.75 -20.39 -12.49
CA GLN A 147 6.20 -21.14 -11.36
C GLN A 147 7.15 -21.12 -10.15
N GLY A 148 8.45 -21.34 -10.38
CA GLY A 148 9.47 -21.28 -9.34
C GLY A 148 9.51 -19.91 -8.67
N LEU A 149 9.46 -18.83 -9.46
CA LEU A 149 9.43 -17.46 -9.00
C LEU A 149 8.18 -17.20 -8.15
N LEU A 150 6.99 -17.57 -8.62
CA LEU A 150 5.74 -17.40 -7.87
C LEU A 150 5.73 -18.19 -6.56
N MET A 151 6.26 -19.42 -6.53
CA MET A 151 6.35 -20.21 -5.30
C MET A 151 7.33 -19.60 -4.30
N ASN A 152 8.48 -19.13 -4.78
CA ASN A 152 9.48 -18.46 -3.94
C ASN A 152 8.95 -17.13 -3.40
N TYR A 153 8.29 -16.34 -4.24
CA TYR A 153 7.67 -15.09 -3.87
C TYR A 153 6.53 -15.28 -2.86
N LYS A 154 5.62 -16.25 -3.08
CA LYS A 154 4.57 -16.60 -2.12
C LYS A 154 5.16 -16.98 -0.77
N GLY A 155 6.15 -17.87 -0.74
CA GLY A 155 6.79 -18.29 0.52
C GLY A 155 7.47 -17.12 1.24
N TYR A 156 8.11 -16.20 0.50
CA TYR A 156 8.67 -14.98 1.08
C TYR A 156 7.59 -14.09 1.71
N LEU A 157 6.48 -13.85 1.01
CA LEU A 157 5.36 -13.07 1.53
C LEU A 157 4.71 -13.70 2.78
N GLU A 158 4.54 -15.01 2.82
CA GLU A 158 4.02 -15.73 3.99
C GLU A 158 4.95 -15.57 5.20
N VAL A 159 6.27 -15.59 4.98
CA VAL A 159 7.24 -15.34 6.04
C VAL A 159 7.14 -13.89 6.55
N LEU A 160 7.07 -12.90 5.64
CA LEU A 160 6.86 -11.51 6.02
C LEU A 160 5.55 -11.32 6.80
N GLU A 161 4.46 -11.96 6.38
CA GLU A 161 3.15 -11.86 7.04
C GLU A 161 3.20 -12.36 8.48
N LYS A 162 3.92 -13.47 8.73
CA LYS A 162 4.14 -14.00 10.08
C LYS A 162 4.86 -12.99 10.97
N TYR A 163 5.89 -12.32 10.45
CA TYR A 163 6.62 -11.28 11.19
C TYR A 163 5.76 -10.02 11.43
N CYS A 164 4.98 -9.58 10.45
CA CYS A 164 4.11 -8.39 10.56
C CYS A 164 2.96 -8.56 11.56
N THR A 165 2.36 -9.76 11.61
CA THR A 165 1.20 -10.07 12.45
C THR A 165 1.56 -10.44 13.88
N GLY A 166 2.84 -10.69 14.17
CA GLY A 166 3.30 -11.13 15.50
C GLY A 166 2.89 -12.57 15.85
N LYS A 167 2.33 -13.32 14.90
CA LYS A 167 1.91 -14.73 15.06
C LYS A 167 3.08 -15.72 15.12
N ILE A 168 4.29 -15.24 15.39
CA ILE A 168 5.48 -16.06 15.64
C ILE A 168 5.22 -16.99 16.83
N ASN A 169 4.42 -16.53 17.80
CA ASN A 169 4.12 -17.26 19.03
C ASN A 169 2.84 -18.11 19.00
N GLU A 170 1.95 -18.01 18.00
CA GLU A 170 0.67 -18.77 18.02
C GLU A 170 0.80 -20.22 17.51
N GLN A 171 1.65 -20.47 16.52
CA GLN A 171 1.93 -21.83 16.05
C GLN A 171 2.72 -22.66 17.09
N SER A 172 3.31 -22.00 18.07
CA SER A 172 4.00 -22.61 19.21
C SER A 172 3.08 -23.52 20.05
N ASN A 173 1.76 -23.27 20.05
CA ASN A 173 0.81 -24.11 20.79
C ASN A 173 0.42 -25.40 20.04
N ARG A 174 0.54 -25.44 18.70
CA ARG A 174 0.30 -26.66 17.91
C ARG A 174 1.55 -27.55 17.82
N GLN A 175 2.74 -26.96 17.85
CA GLN A 175 4.03 -27.66 17.77
C GLN A 175 4.59 -28.15 19.12
N ARG A 176 3.83 -28.04 20.22
CA ARG A 176 4.20 -28.66 21.52
C ARG A 176 4.43 -30.18 21.44
N ARG A 177 4.00 -30.83 20.36
CA ARG A 177 4.08 -32.30 20.18
C ARG A 177 5.39 -32.82 19.57
N HIS A 178 6.29 -31.97 19.06
CA HIS A 178 7.46 -32.44 18.26
C HIS A 178 8.85 -31.92 18.70
N GLY A 179 9.04 -31.54 19.97
CA GLY A 179 10.40 -31.39 20.53
C GLY A 179 11.29 -30.29 19.91
N VAL A 180 10.74 -29.38 19.11
CA VAL A 180 11.48 -28.26 18.53
C VAL A 180 11.72 -27.19 19.61
N LYS A 181 12.99 -26.91 19.91
CA LYS A 181 13.39 -25.89 20.89
C LYS A 181 12.82 -24.52 20.48
N HIS A 182 12.02 -23.93 21.37
CA HIS A 182 11.49 -22.57 21.19
C HIS A 182 12.61 -21.55 21.06
N ILE A 183 12.47 -20.60 20.14
CA ILE A 183 13.28 -19.38 20.13
C ILE A 183 12.45 -18.27 20.76
N HIS A 184 12.84 -17.85 21.95
CA HIS A 184 12.39 -16.58 22.50
C HIS A 184 13.13 -15.46 21.75
N ILE A 185 12.46 -14.84 20.78
CA ILE A 185 12.96 -13.60 20.18
C ILE A 185 12.65 -12.50 21.21
N PRO A 186 13.65 -11.71 21.65
CA PRO A 186 13.40 -10.57 22.54
C PRO A 186 12.37 -9.62 21.93
N GLU A 187 11.46 -9.07 22.74
CA GLU A 187 10.37 -8.21 22.24
C GLU A 187 10.89 -7.04 21.39
N ASP A 188 11.97 -6.39 21.83
CA ASP A 188 12.63 -5.30 21.09
C ASP A 188 13.13 -5.77 19.71
N ALA A 189 13.76 -6.94 19.65
CA ALA A 189 14.26 -7.49 18.40
C ALA A 189 13.11 -7.89 17.47
N SER A 190 12.02 -8.40 18.02
CA SER A 190 10.80 -8.74 17.28
C SER A 190 10.15 -7.50 16.66
N GLN A 191 10.09 -6.39 17.40
CA GLN A 191 9.57 -5.13 16.88
C GLN A 191 10.40 -4.63 15.68
N VAL A 192 11.74 -4.64 15.78
CA VAL A 192 12.60 -4.21 14.67
C VAL A 192 12.46 -5.13 13.45
N ILE A 193 12.30 -6.43 13.64
CA ILE A 193 12.06 -7.36 12.53
C ILE A 193 10.69 -7.09 11.90
N ALA A 194 9.66 -6.82 12.69
CA ALA A 194 8.33 -6.47 12.20
C ALA A 194 8.34 -5.16 11.40
N GLU A 195 9.02 -4.12 11.90
CA GLU A 195 9.21 -2.85 11.18
C GLU A 195 9.91 -3.07 9.84
N LEU A 196 10.96 -3.89 9.82
CA LEU A 196 11.67 -4.23 8.60
C LEU A 196 10.80 -5.04 7.62
N ALA A 197 10.00 -5.98 8.13
CA ALA A 197 9.11 -6.79 7.30
C ALA A 197 8.00 -5.94 6.66
N VAL A 198 7.45 -4.99 7.41
CA VAL A 198 6.49 -4.00 6.90
C VAL A 198 7.14 -3.14 5.82
N ARG A 199 8.37 -2.65 6.06
CA ARG A 199 9.12 -1.89 5.05
C ARG A 199 9.30 -2.69 3.76
N CYS A 200 9.69 -3.97 3.86
CA CYS A 200 9.81 -4.84 2.70
C CYS A 200 8.48 -4.96 1.93
N MET A 201 7.36 -5.24 2.62
CA MET A 201 6.04 -5.30 1.98
C MET A 201 5.63 -3.97 1.32
N CYS A 202 5.92 -2.85 1.98
CA CYS A 202 5.63 -1.51 1.46
C CYS A 202 6.43 -1.16 0.19
N GLU A 203 7.73 -1.48 0.18
CA GLU A 203 8.58 -1.27 -1.00
C GLU A 203 8.17 -2.18 -2.17
N MET A 204 7.76 -3.42 -1.89
CA MET A 204 7.24 -4.33 -2.91
C MET A 204 5.94 -3.80 -3.54
N LEU A 205 5.00 -3.32 -2.73
CA LEU A 205 3.74 -2.75 -3.22
C LEU A 205 3.96 -1.47 -4.03
N SER A 206 4.94 -0.64 -3.64
CA SER A 206 5.27 0.60 -4.34
C SER A 206 5.91 0.36 -5.71
N ASN A 207 6.86 -0.58 -5.81
CA ASN A 207 7.59 -0.81 -7.05
C ASN A 207 6.82 -1.70 -8.03
N HIS A 208 6.09 -2.69 -7.52
CA HIS A 208 5.38 -3.69 -8.34
C HIS A 208 3.89 -3.80 -7.98
N PRO A 209 3.10 -2.72 -8.14
CA PRO A 209 1.69 -2.67 -7.70
C PRO A 209 0.76 -3.63 -8.46
N HIS A 210 1.12 -4.02 -9.69
CA HIS A 210 0.28 -4.87 -10.55
C HIS A 210 0.62 -6.36 -10.50
N PHE A 211 1.69 -6.74 -9.78
CA PHE A 211 2.16 -8.11 -9.75
C PHE A 211 1.25 -9.04 -8.92
N ASN A 212 1.45 -10.35 -9.05
CA ASN A 212 0.70 -11.37 -8.34
C ASN A 212 0.73 -11.16 -6.81
N TYR A 213 -0.32 -11.61 -6.11
CA TYR A 213 -0.47 -11.49 -4.65
C TYR A 213 -0.57 -10.06 -4.07
N ARG A 214 -0.76 -9.02 -4.90
CA ARG A 214 -1.02 -7.64 -4.41
C ARG A 214 -2.13 -7.58 -3.35
N ASN A 215 -3.22 -8.32 -3.56
CA ASN A 215 -4.36 -8.37 -2.63
C ASN A 215 -3.96 -8.88 -1.25
N ASN A 216 -3.07 -9.87 -1.20
CA ASN A 216 -2.56 -10.43 0.04
C ASN A 216 -1.70 -9.40 0.77
N ILE A 217 -0.80 -8.72 0.06
CA ILE A 217 0.04 -7.66 0.63
C ILE A 217 -0.84 -6.55 1.21
N ILE A 218 -1.82 -6.07 0.44
CA ILE A 218 -2.74 -5.02 0.90
C ILE A 218 -3.56 -5.50 2.12
N ALA A 219 -4.04 -6.75 2.11
CA ALA A 219 -4.79 -7.32 3.23
C ALA A 219 -3.97 -7.40 4.53
N VAL A 220 -2.66 -7.62 4.44
CA VAL A 220 -1.75 -7.60 5.60
C VAL A 220 -1.42 -6.17 6.03
N LEU A 221 -1.17 -5.27 5.09
CA LEU A 221 -0.75 -3.89 5.38
C LEU A 221 -1.87 -3.01 5.95
N VAL A 222 -3.09 -3.06 5.40
CA VAL A 222 -4.19 -2.15 5.79
C VAL A 222 -4.51 -2.20 7.29
N PRO A 223 -4.63 -3.37 7.94
CA PRO A 223 -4.83 -3.45 9.40
C PRO A 223 -3.70 -2.82 10.23
N LEU A 224 -2.48 -2.76 9.71
CA LEU A 224 -1.31 -2.20 10.39
C LEU A 224 -1.34 -0.67 10.42
N MET A 225 -2.12 -0.02 9.55
CA MET A 225 -2.34 1.43 9.55
C MET A 225 -2.99 1.93 10.85
N ASN A 226 -3.66 1.05 11.61
CA ASN A 226 -4.32 1.41 12.86
C ASN A 226 -3.62 0.84 14.10
N LYS A 227 -2.37 0.39 13.99
CA LYS A 227 -1.58 -0.06 15.15
C LYS A 227 -1.06 1.15 15.95
N HIS A 228 -0.82 0.94 17.26
CA HIS A 228 -0.26 1.95 18.15
C HIS A 228 1.19 2.31 17.84
N ASN A 229 1.96 1.38 17.25
CA ASN A 229 3.32 1.68 16.80
C ASN A 229 3.26 2.70 15.64
N THR A 230 3.65 3.93 15.93
CA THR A 230 3.61 5.06 15.02
C THR A 230 4.53 4.86 13.82
N VAL A 231 5.70 4.23 14.01
CA VAL A 231 6.66 3.97 12.92
C VAL A 231 6.05 3.08 11.85
N ILE A 232 5.41 1.98 12.27
CA ILE A 232 4.73 1.05 11.36
C ILE A 232 3.53 1.73 10.68
N SER A 233 2.68 2.38 11.46
CA SER A 233 1.49 3.07 10.93
C SER A 233 1.87 4.13 9.90
N ASP A 234 2.87 4.95 10.19
CA ASP A 234 3.33 6.03 9.31
C ASP A 234 3.93 5.49 8.01
N MET A 235 4.74 4.43 8.07
CA MET A 235 5.29 3.77 6.88
C MET A 235 4.20 3.26 5.94
N VAL A 236 3.17 2.60 6.47
CA VAL A 236 2.06 2.06 5.66
C VAL A 236 1.18 3.19 5.10
N CYS A 237 0.91 4.23 5.90
CA CYS A 237 0.12 5.39 5.44
C CYS A 237 0.85 6.16 4.33
N GLN A 238 2.16 6.36 4.45
CA GLN A 238 2.98 7.02 3.42
C GLN A 238 3.03 6.19 2.14
N THR A 239 3.19 4.87 2.27
CA THR A 239 3.21 3.94 1.14
C THR A 239 1.86 3.91 0.42
N SER A 240 0.75 3.82 1.17
CA SER A 240 -0.60 3.87 0.58
C SER A 240 -0.83 5.19 -0.16
N SER A 241 -0.38 6.30 0.43
CA SER A 241 -0.44 7.63 -0.19
C SER A 241 0.42 7.72 -1.47
N LYS A 242 1.59 7.08 -1.49
CA LYS A 242 2.46 7.01 -2.67
C LYS A 242 1.78 6.21 -3.79
N VAL A 243 1.25 5.03 -3.46
CA VAL A 243 0.51 4.17 -4.41
C VAL A 243 -0.67 4.93 -5.01
N PHE A 244 -1.45 5.66 -4.20
CA PHE A 244 -2.56 6.49 -4.69
C PHE A 244 -2.14 7.62 -5.64
N ARG A 245 -0.90 8.11 -5.55
CA ARG A 245 -0.37 9.16 -6.46
C ARG A 245 0.16 8.61 -7.77
N GLU A 246 0.63 7.38 -7.78
CA GLU A 246 1.28 6.70 -8.91
C GLU A 246 0.29 5.83 -9.70
N ASP A 247 -0.77 5.33 -9.07
CA ASP A 247 -1.77 4.46 -9.69
C ASP A 247 -2.66 5.21 -10.69
N LYS A 248 -2.34 5.04 -11.98
CA LYS A 248 -3.14 5.59 -13.10
C LYS A 248 -4.37 4.74 -13.44
N SER A 249 -4.36 3.45 -13.06
CA SER A 249 -5.40 2.47 -13.40
C SER A 249 -6.58 2.52 -12.44
N GLY A 250 -6.31 2.80 -11.16
CA GLY A 250 -7.28 2.81 -10.08
C GLY A 250 -7.60 1.43 -9.49
N GLU A 251 -7.09 0.32 -10.05
CA GLU A 251 -7.40 -1.02 -9.55
C GLU A 251 -6.85 -1.24 -8.13
N VAL A 252 -5.58 -0.92 -7.94
CA VAL A 252 -4.87 -1.11 -6.67
C VAL A 252 -5.44 -0.15 -5.64
N SER A 253 -5.71 1.09 -6.05
CA SER A 253 -6.35 2.09 -5.21
C SER A 253 -7.72 1.62 -4.71
N LEU A 254 -8.54 1.02 -5.59
CA LEU A 254 -9.85 0.50 -5.23
C LEU A 254 -9.78 -0.65 -4.21
N GLU A 255 -8.83 -1.57 -4.37
CA GLU A 255 -8.63 -2.67 -3.43
C GLU A 255 -8.23 -2.17 -2.04
N ILE A 256 -7.30 -1.21 -1.96
CA ILE A 256 -6.90 -0.56 -0.71
C ILE A 256 -8.10 0.12 -0.05
N VAL A 257 -8.84 0.96 -0.79
CA VAL A 257 -10.01 1.68 -0.26
C VAL A 257 -11.10 0.74 0.24
N ARG A 258 -11.37 -0.36 -0.49
CA ARG A 258 -12.34 -1.39 -0.07
C ARG A 258 -11.93 -2.06 1.25
N LEU A 259 -10.65 -2.38 1.41
CA LEU A 259 -10.14 -2.98 2.64
C LEU A 259 -10.13 -2.00 3.81
N ILE A 260 -9.79 -0.72 3.57
CA ILE A 260 -9.92 0.34 4.59
C ILE A 260 -11.38 0.46 5.03
N ASN A 261 -12.34 0.45 4.10
CA ASN A 261 -13.77 0.50 4.42
C ASN A 261 -14.20 -0.68 5.31
N LYS A 262 -13.77 -1.91 4.98
CA LYS A 262 -14.02 -3.08 5.81
C LYS A 262 -13.40 -2.94 7.21
N MET A 263 -12.17 -2.45 7.30
CA MET A 263 -11.48 -2.24 8.58
C MET A 263 -12.17 -1.18 9.44
N VAL A 264 -12.53 -0.03 8.87
CA VAL A 264 -13.21 1.06 9.58
C VAL A 264 -14.56 0.60 10.13
N LYS A 265 -15.32 -0.18 9.34
CA LYS A 265 -16.59 -0.79 9.77
C LYS A 265 -16.39 -1.83 10.87
N ALA A 266 -15.37 -2.68 10.77
CA ALA A 266 -15.10 -3.74 11.76
C ALA A 266 -14.62 -3.19 13.11
N ARG A 267 -14.09 -1.96 13.16
CA ARG A 267 -13.58 -1.32 14.38
C ARG A 267 -14.49 -0.21 14.91
N ASP A 268 -15.74 -0.15 14.47
CA ASP A 268 -16.71 0.88 14.87
C ASP A 268 -16.14 2.31 14.84
N PHE A 269 -15.42 2.64 13.76
CA PHE A 269 -14.83 3.98 13.55
C PHE A 269 -13.78 4.40 14.59
N ARG A 270 -13.26 3.48 15.40
CA ARG A 270 -12.09 3.69 16.27
C ARG A 270 -10.78 3.55 15.47
N VAL A 271 -10.54 4.53 14.61
CA VAL A 271 -9.38 4.56 13.70
C VAL A 271 -8.59 5.86 13.89
N GLN A 272 -7.28 5.81 13.68
CA GLN A 272 -6.43 7.01 13.68
C GLN A 272 -6.79 7.95 12.51
N ARG A 273 -6.76 9.26 12.75
CA ARG A 273 -6.99 10.31 11.72
C ARG A 273 -6.14 10.10 10.46
N LYS A 274 -4.87 9.75 10.65
CA LYS A 274 -3.88 9.50 9.58
C LYS A 274 -4.35 8.51 8.51
N VAL A 275 -5.19 7.54 8.88
CA VAL A 275 -5.70 6.54 7.94
C VAL A 275 -6.63 7.19 6.91
N LEU A 276 -7.52 8.08 7.34
CA LEU A 276 -8.41 8.80 6.42
C LEU A 276 -7.67 9.88 5.65
N ASP A 277 -6.64 10.49 6.24
CA ASP A 277 -5.79 11.47 5.55
C ASP A 277 -5.12 10.86 4.31
N THR A 278 -4.91 9.53 4.27
CA THR A 278 -4.39 8.87 3.06
C THR A 278 -5.31 9.02 1.85
N PHE A 279 -6.63 9.15 2.03
CA PHE A 279 -7.57 9.37 0.93
C PHE A 279 -7.35 10.72 0.25
N LEU A 280 -6.76 11.71 0.95
CA LEU A 280 -6.39 12.99 0.34
C LEU A 280 -5.31 12.81 -0.73
N ALA A 281 -4.53 11.72 -0.73
CA ALA A 281 -3.54 11.48 -1.78
C ALA A 281 -4.14 10.96 -3.10
N LEU A 282 -5.42 10.58 -3.11
CA LEU A 282 -6.12 10.09 -4.31
C LEU A 282 -6.18 11.19 -5.38
N LYS A 283 -5.62 10.89 -6.55
CA LYS A 283 -5.71 11.74 -7.76
C LYS A 283 -6.92 11.35 -8.58
N ILE A 284 -8.10 11.64 -8.04
CA ILE A 284 -9.34 11.50 -8.80
C ILE A 284 -9.60 12.88 -9.41
N LYS A 285 -8.77 13.24 -10.39
CA LYS A 285 -9.14 14.34 -11.28
C LYS A 285 -10.05 13.74 -12.34
N GLU A 286 -11.17 14.40 -12.57
CA GLU A 286 -11.93 14.24 -13.81
C GLU A 286 -10.95 14.15 -14.97
N ILE A 287 -11.24 13.22 -15.87
CA ILE A 287 -10.39 12.78 -16.97
C ILE A 287 -9.89 14.01 -17.71
N ASP A 288 -8.70 14.50 -17.36
CA ASP A 288 -8.01 15.50 -18.16
C ASP A 288 -7.79 14.84 -19.52
N THR A 289 -8.62 15.22 -20.49
CA THR A 289 -8.38 15.10 -21.93
C THR A 289 -7.23 16.03 -22.30
N SER A 290 -6.07 15.84 -21.68
CA SER A 290 -4.82 16.29 -22.27
C SER A 290 -4.42 15.19 -23.22
N GLU A 291 -4.77 15.39 -24.50
CA GLU A 291 -4.10 14.73 -25.60
C GLU A 291 -2.60 14.96 -25.40
N ASP A 292 -1.89 13.93 -24.97
CA ASP A 292 -0.44 13.96 -24.89
C ASP A 292 0.05 14.23 -26.32
N LEU A 293 0.53 15.45 -26.53
CA LEU A 293 1.18 15.90 -27.74
C LEU A 293 2.38 14.99 -28.00
N GLU A 294 2.18 13.93 -28.80
CA GLU A 294 3.27 13.11 -29.29
C GLU A 294 4.12 13.96 -30.26
N GLU A 295 5.21 14.53 -29.72
CA GLU A 295 6.31 15.03 -30.52
C GLU A 295 6.87 13.90 -31.39
N ASN A 296 6.54 13.97 -32.68
CA ASN A 296 7.08 13.14 -33.75
C ASN A 296 8.61 13.30 -33.88
N LYS A 297 9.38 12.60 -33.04
CA LYS A 297 10.83 12.42 -33.25
C LYS A 297 11.06 11.49 -34.45
N LYS A 298 11.42 12.08 -35.60
CA LYS A 298 11.87 11.37 -36.81
C LYS A 298 13.01 10.41 -36.46
N LYS A 299 12.72 9.12 -36.33
CA LYS A 299 13.72 8.05 -36.19
C LYS A 299 14.48 7.90 -37.51
N LYS A 300 15.82 7.80 -37.43
CA LYS A 300 16.71 7.51 -38.56
C LYS A 300 16.22 6.26 -39.31
N ARG A 301 16.09 6.35 -40.63
CA ARG A 301 15.64 5.25 -41.48
C ARG A 301 16.80 4.26 -41.67
N GLU A 302 16.69 3.10 -41.04
CA GLU A 302 17.53 1.94 -41.36
C GLU A 302 17.12 1.37 -42.73
N PHE A 303 18.10 0.91 -43.52
CA PHE A 303 17.87 0.26 -44.81
C PHE A 303 17.33 -1.17 -44.59
N MET A 304 16.01 -1.32 -44.56
CA MET A 304 15.32 -2.61 -44.38
C MET A 304 14.88 -3.23 -45.72
N SER A 305 14.83 -4.55 -45.79
CA SER A 305 14.33 -5.30 -46.96
C SER A 305 12.84 -5.03 -47.24
N ARG A 306 12.40 -5.13 -48.51
CA ARG A 306 10.98 -4.92 -48.91
C ARG A 306 9.99 -5.79 -48.13
N ARG A 307 10.37 -7.03 -47.77
CA ARG A 307 9.52 -7.98 -47.02
C ARG A 307 9.38 -7.58 -45.55
N GLU A 308 10.47 -7.15 -44.92
CA GLU A 308 10.48 -6.66 -43.54
C GLU A 308 9.71 -5.35 -43.39
N ARG A 309 9.81 -4.45 -44.38
CA ARG A 309 9.03 -3.20 -44.40
C ARG A 309 7.52 -3.46 -44.47
N LYS A 310 7.08 -4.43 -45.26
CA LYS A 310 5.66 -4.86 -45.30
C LYS A 310 5.22 -5.48 -43.97
N LYS A 311 6.05 -6.35 -43.36
CA LYS A 311 5.75 -6.96 -42.05
C LYS A 311 5.69 -5.89 -40.94
N ARG A 312 6.65 -4.97 -40.88
CA ARG A 312 6.70 -3.88 -39.90
C ARG A 312 5.52 -2.92 -40.04
N LYS A 313 5.10 -2.59 -41.28
CA LYS A 313 3.90 -1.77 -41.49
C LYS A 313 2.63 -2.47 -41.02
N LYS A 314 2.50 -3.79 -41.28
CA LYS A 314 1.38 -4.58 -40.76
C LYS A 314 1.39 -4.69 -39.22
N MET A 315 2.56 -4.92 -38.62
CA MET A 315 2.72 -4.96 -37.17
C MET A 315 2.40 -3.60 -36.53
N ALA A 316 2.84 -2.49 -37.15
CA ALA A 316 2.57 -1.15 -36.66
C ALA A 316 1.08 -0.77 -36.77
N ASN A 317 0.42 -1.13 -37.88
CA ASN A 317 -1.02 -0.95 -38.02
C ASN A 317 -1.79 -1.78 -36.98
N LEU A 318 -1.40 -3.04 -36.78
CA LEU A 318 -2.02 -3.90 -35.77
C LEU A 318 -1.76 -3.37 -34.36
N GLU A 319 -0.57 -2.87 -34.07
CA GLU A 319 -0.23 -2.23 -32.80
C GLU A 319 -1.05 -0.96 -32.56
N HIS A 320 -1.29 -0.15 -33.60
CA HIS A 320 -2.17 1.02 -33.55
C HIS A 320 -3.63 0.63 -33.28
N GLU A 321 -4.17 -0.35 -34.02
CA GLU A 321 -5.52 -0.87 -33.80
C GLU A 321 -5.68 -1.45 -32.39
N LEU A 322 -4.65 -2.18 -31.89
CA LEU A 322 -4.62 -2.67 -30.51
C LEU A 322 -4.54 -1.54 -29.49
N LEU A 323 -3.84 -0.45 -29.79
CA LEU A 323 -3.72 0.69 -28.89
C LEU A 323 -5.02 1.49 -28.81
N GLU A 324 -5.70 1.73 -29.93
CA GLU A 324 -7.00 2.42 -29.99
C GLU A 324 -8.08 1.62 -29.25
N THR A 325 -8.14 0.31 -29.48
CA THR A 325 -9.10 -0.57 -28.80
C THR A 325 -8.82 -0.64 -27.30
N LYS A 326 -7.56 -0.79 -26.88
CA LYS A 326 -7.19 -0.75 -25.45
C LYS A 326 -7.51 0.60 -24.80
N ALA A 327 -7.15 1.71 -25.45
CA ALA A 327 -7.37 3.05 -24.90
C ALA A 327 -8.86 3.36 -24.68
N THR A 328 -9.74 2.93 -25.60
CA THR A 328 -11.19 3.15 -25.46
C THR A 328 -11.81 2.28 -24.37
N GLU A 329 -11.39 1.02 -24.25
CA GLU A 329 -11.83 0.14 -23.15
C GLU A 329 -11.33 0.63 -21.79
N ASP A 330 -10.07 1.02 -21.71
CA ASP A 330 -9.43 1.43 -20.46
C ASP A 330 -10.05 2.71 -19.91
N LYS A 331 -10.44 3.66 -20.76
CA LYS A 331 -11.20 4.85 -20.34
C LYS A 331 -12.51 4.46 -19.65
N LYS A 332 -13.30 3.56 -20.25
CA LYS A 332 -14.58 3.12 -19.67
C LYS A 332 -14.38 2.35 -18.36
N LYS A 333 -13.38 1.46 -18.30
CA LYS A 333 -13.03 0.71 -17.08
C LYS A 333 -12.58 1.67 -15.98
N LYS A 334 -11.72 2.63 -16.31
CA LYS A 334 -11.20 3.64 -15.38
C LYS A 334 -12.32 4.50 -14.78
N VAL A 335 -13.28 4.96 -15.58
CA VAL A 335 -14.45 5.69 -15.08
C VAL A 335 -15.23 4.86 -14.07
N LYS A 336 -15.55 3.60 -14.40
CA LYS A 336 -16.25 2.70 -13.47
C LYS A 336 -15.49 2.51 -12.17
N LEU A 337 -14.19 2.25 -12.25
CA LEU A 337 -13.33 2.07 -11.08
C LEU A 337 -13.29 3.35 -10.21
N HIS A 338 -13.14 4.52 -10.82
CA HIS A 338 -13.15 5.78 -10.08
C HIS A 338 -14.50 6.06 -9.42
N THR A 339 -15.63 5.81 -10.10
CA THR A 339 -16.96 5.94 -9.48
C THR A 339 -17.11 5.01 -8.27
N GLU A 340 -16.61 3.78 -8.36
CA GLU A 340 -16.63 2.84 -7.22
C GLU A 340 -15.72 3.29 -6.06
N ILE A 341 -14.53 3.84 -6.36
CA ILE A 341 -13.63 4.41 -5.35
C ILE A 341 -14.32 5.57 -4.63
N ILE A 342 -14.85 6.53 -5.39
CA ILE A 342 -15.55 7.71 -4.87
C ILE A 342 -16.73 7.28 -3.99
N GLY A 343 -17.55 6.35 -4.48
CA GLY A 343 -18.66 5.80 -3.73
C GLY A 343 -18.20 5.17 -2.40
N ALA A 344 -17.13 4.37 -2.43
CA ALA A 344 -16.59 3.75 -1.22
C ALA A 344 -16.04 4.77 -0.20
N VAL A 345 -15.38 5.84 -0.67
CA VAL A 345 -14.86 6.92 0.17
C VAL A 345 -16.01 7.73 0.78
N PHE A 346 -16.97 8.19 -0.02
CA PHE A 346 -18.10 8.97 0.49
C PHE A 346 -18.99 8.18 1.44
N LEU A 347 -19.14 6.87 1.24
CA LEU A 347 -19.85 6.02 2.21
C LEU A 347 -19.21 6.07 3.61
N ILE A 348 -17.87 6.14 3.69
CA ILE A 348 -17.18 6.28 4.98
C ILE A 348 -17.43 7.69 5.54
N TYR A 349 -17.24 8.72 4.72
CA TYR A 349 -17.40 10.12 5.12
C TYR A 349 -18.81 10.43 5.63
N PHE A 350 -19.85 10.04 4.89
CA PHE A 350 -21.24 10.24 5.31
C PHE A 350 -21.60 9.46 6.55
N LYS A 351 -21.04 8.26 6.75
CA LYS A 351 -21.27 7.48 7.96
C LYS A 351 -20.61 8.11 9.20
N VAL A 352 -19.42 8.70 9.05
CA VAL A 352 -18.77 9.49 10.11
C VAL A 352 -19.60 10.74 10.42
N LEU A 353 -20.07 11.47 9.40
CA LEU A 353 -20.90 12.67 9.58
C LEU A 353 -22.25 12.41 10.26
N LYS A 354 -22.92 11.29 9.93
CA LYS A 354 -24.23 10.95 10.51
C LYS A 354 -24.11 10.37 11.93
N GLY A 355 -23.10 9.53 12.21
CA GLY A 355 -23.03 8.75 13.46
C GLY A 355 -21.93 9.15 14.46
N TYR A 356 -20.90 9.88 14.04
CA TYR A 356 -19.65 10.05 14.81
C TYR A 356 -19.15 11.49 14.77
N ARG A 357 -20.05 12.45 15.06
CA ARG A 357 -19.79 13.90 14.93
C ARG A 357 -18.68 14.43 15.84
N LYS A 358 -18.45 13.81 17.01
CA LYS A 358 -17.37 14.20 17.95
C LYS A 358 -16.10 13.35 17.80
N SER A 359 -15.97 12.61 16.69
CA SER A 359 -14.80 11.75 16.49
C SER A 359 -13.59 12.56 16.04
N THR A 360 -12.40 12.07 16.40
CA THR A 360 -11.10 12.59 15.93
C THR A 360 -10.91 12.48 14.40
N LEU A 361 -11.87 11.85 13.71
CA LEU A 361 -11.90 11.66 12.27
C LEU A 361 -12.58 12.81 11.53
N LEU A 362 -13.40 13.62 12.21
CA LEU A 362 -14.17 14.70 11.59
C LEU A 362 -13.30 15.67 10.75
N PRO A 363 -12.13 16.15 11.21
CA PRO A 363 -11.32 17.06 10.41
C PRO A 363 -10.90 16.47 9.06
N SER A 364 -10.46 15.21 9.07
CA SER A 364 -10.00 14.49 7.87
C SER A 364 -11.13 14.28 6.87
N VAL A 365 -12.33 13.98 7.39
CA VAL A 365 -13.53 13.81 6.57
C VAL A 365 -13.94 15.12 5.90
N LEU A 366 -13.95 16.24 6.65
CA LEU A 366 -14.32 17.55 6.12
C LEU A 366 -13.30 18.05 5.08
N GLU A 367 -12.01 17.85 5.34
CA GLU A 367 -10.95 18.15 4.38
C GLU A 367 -11.10 17.31 3.09
N GLY A 368 -11.39 16.02 3.23
CA GLY A 368 -11.66 15.12 2.11
C GLY A 368 -12.90 15.52 1.30
N LEU A 369 -13.99 15.91 1.98
CA LEU A 369 -15.19 16.44 1.32
C LEU A 369 -14.90 17.74 0.59
N ALA A 370 -14.05 18.62 1.14
CA ALA A 370 -13.70 19.88 0.48
C ALA A 370 -13.00 19.61 -0.85
N LYS A 371 -12.03 18.68 -0.81
CA LYS A 371 -11.24 18.30 -1.98
C LYS A 371 -12.07 17.61 -3.07
N PHE A 372 -12.96 16.69 -2.68
CA PHE A 372 -13.76 15.88 -3.62
C PHE A 372 -15.18 16.43 -3.83
N SER A 373 -15.47 17.64 -3.38
CA SER A 373 -16.79 18.29 -3.43
C SER A 373 -17.43 18.27 -4.82
N HIS A 374 -16.64 18.47 -5.87
CA HIS A 374 -17.08 18.47 -7.27
C HIS A 374 -17.57 17.09 -7.77
N LEU A 375 -17.22 16.00 -7.08
CA LEU A 375 -17.58 14.62 -7.46
C LEU A 375 -18.82 14.11 -6.73
N ILE A 376 -19.40 14.89 -5.83
CA ILE A 376 -20.57 14.49 -5.04
C ILE A 376 -21.83 14.61 -5.91
N ASN A 377 -22.67 13.56 -5.91
CA ASN A 377 -23.96 13.60 -6.61
C ASN A 377 -24.91 14.60 -5.95
N ILE A 378 -25.64 15.35 -6.77
CA ILE A 378 -26.56 16.44 -6.40
C ILE A 378 -27.62 15.96 -5.40
N ASP A 379 -28.07 14.71 -5.52
CA ASP A 379 -29.09 14.11 -4.65
C ASP A 379 -28.69 14.11 -3.15
N PHE A 380 -27.39 14.18 -2.83
CA PHE A 380 -26.90 14.20 -1.44
C PHE A 380 -26.75 15.61 -0.86
N PHE A 381 -26.91 16.67 -1.66
CA PHE A 381 -26.60 18.04 -1.22
C PHE A 381 -27.52 18.54 -0.12
N ASP A 382 -28.82 18.29 -0.19
CA ASP A 382 -29.78 18.73 0.84
C ASP A 382 -29.48 18.07 2.20
N ASP A 383 -29.19 16.77 2.19
CA ASP A 383 -28.81 16.01 3.38
C ASP A 383 -27.49 16.53 3.97
N LEU A 384 -26.48 16.79 3.13
CA LEU A 384 -25.20 17.32 3.57
C LEU A 384 -25.35 18.72 4.17
N TYR A 385 -26.15 19.56 3.53
CA TYR A 385 -26.33 20.93 3.98
C TYR A 385 -27.04 21.02 5.32
N LYS A 386 -28.02 20.13 5.58
CA LYS A 386 -28.65 19.98 6.90
C LYS A 386 -27.61 19.63 7.96
N VAL A 387 -26.75 18.64 7.69
CA VAL A 387 -25.68 18.27 8.63
C VAL A 387 -24.70 19.42 8.85
N PHE A 388 -24.32 20.17 7.82
CA PHE A 388 -23.42 21.32 7.97
C PHE A 388 -24.04 22.44 8.81
N ASN A 389 -25.34 22.73 8.65
CA ASN A 389 -26.04 23.69 9.50
C ASN A 389 -26.05 23.24 10.97
N GLU A 390 -26.38 21.98 11.22
CA GLU A 390 -26.36 21.41 12.58
C GLU A 390 -24.96 21.46 13.20
N LEU A 391 -23.90 21.22 12.41
CA LEU A 391 -22.52 21.29 12.89
C LEU A 391 -22.09 22.72 13.25
N ILE A 392 -22.47 23.71 12.44
CA ILE A 392 -22.17 25.12 12.74
C ILE A 392 -22.97 25.60 13.96
N GLU A 393 -24.24 25.22 14.07
CA GLU A 393 -25.09 25.57 15.23
C GLU A 393 -24.60 24.96 16.54
N SER A 394 -23.95 23.80 16.48
CA SER A 394 -23.42 23.15 17.68
C SER A 394 -22.22 23.85 18.31
N GLU A 395 -21.55 24.78 17.60
CA GLU A 395 -20.33 25.49 18.02
C GLU A 395 -19.15 24.61 18.52
N ASP A 396 -19.29 23.28 18.48
CA ASP A 396 -18.30 22.29 18.90
C ASP A 396 -17.11 22.16 17.91
N LEU A 397 -17.14 22.90 16.80
CA LEU A 397 -16.13 22.82 15.74
C LEU A 397 -14.88 23.64 16.06
N THR A 398 -13.72 23.06 15.80
CA THR A 398 -12.46 23.84 15.73
C THR A 398 -12.50 24.84 14.58
N TYR A 399 -11.66 25.87 14.63
CA TYR A 399 -11.60 26.90 13.58
C TYR A 399 -11.28 26.29 12.20
N ARG A 400 -10.37 25.30 12.12
CA ARG A 400 -10.03 24.62 10.85
C ARG A 400 -11.20 23.78 10.32
N GLU A 401 -11.89 23.06 11.19
CA GLU A 401 -13.08 22.30 10.80
C GLU A 401 -14.16 23.23 10.26
N SER A 402 -14.40 24.36 10.94
CA SER A 402 -15.32 25.40 10.47
C SER A 402 -14.96 25.89 9.07
N LEU A 403 -13.68 26.18 8.80
CA LEU A 403 -13.20 26.57 7.47
C LEU A 403 -13.45 25.49 6.42
N HIS A 404 -13.19 24.21 6.72
CA HIS A 404 -13.48 23.12 5.79
C HIS A 404 -14.98 22.93 5.53
N VAL A 405 -15.84 23.05 6.56
CA VAL A 405 -17.31 23.04 6.39
C VAL A 405 -17.74 24.19 5.48
N ILE A 406 -17.26 25.41 5.75
CA ILE A 406 -17.61 26.58 4.93
C ILE A 406 -17.14 26.38 3.48
N LEU A 407 -15.91 25.93 3.27
CA LEU A 407 -15.37 25.66 1.94
C LEU A 407 -16.20 24.61 1.21
N THR A 408 -16.52 23.48 1.84
CA THR A 408 -17.38 22.43 1.26
C THR A 408 -18.76 22.96 0.89
N ALA A 409 -19.41 23.69 1.79
CA ALA A 409 -20.74 24.24 1.56
C ALA A 409 -20.73 25.20 0.36
N PHE A 410 -19.76 26.12 0.29
CA PHE A 410 -19.70 27.08 -0.82
C PHE A 410 -19.22 26.47 -2.13
N THR A 411 -18.35 25.46 -2.12
CA THR A 411 -17.96 24.73 -3.34
C THR A 411 -19.13 23.97 -3.94
N ILE A 412 -19.93 23.28 -3.11
CA ILE A 412 -21.17 22.62 -3.52
C ILE A 412 -22.17 23.62 -4.13
N LEU A 413 -22.42 24.74 -3.44
CA LEU A 413 -23.36 25.78 -3.88
C LEU A 413 -22.90 26.59 -5.10
N SER A 414 -21.60 26.67 -5.34
CA SER A 414 -21.04 27.35 -6.53
C SER A 414 -20.98 26.46 -7.76
N GLY A 415 -20.99 25.14 -7.58
CA GLY A 415 -20.94 24.16 -8.66
C GLY A 415 -22.33 23.71 -9.11
N GLN A 416 -22.53 22.39 -9.17
CA GLN A 416 -23.78 21.76 -9.59
C GLN A 416 -24.95 22.07 -8.63
N GLY A 417 -24.68 22.50 -7.40
CA GLY A 417 -25.68 22.91 -6.42
C GLY A 417 -26.21 24.34 -6.61
N SER A 418 -25.79 25.06 -7.66
CA SER A 418 -26.30 26.41 -7.94
C SER A 418 -27.80 26.45 -8.28
N ALA A 419 -28.36 25.35 -8.76
CA ALA A 419 -29.80 25.17 -8.96
C ALA A 419 -30.58 24.98 -7.65
N LEU A 420 -29.89 24.67 -6.54
CA LEU A 420 -30.51 24.56 -5.23
C LEU A 420 -30.66 25.95 -4.61
N ASN A 421 -31.91 26.35 -4.35
CA ASN A 421 -32.26 27.62 -3.71
C ASN A 421 -32.04 27.58 -2.18
N ILE A 422 -30.84 27.22 -1.76
CA ILE A 422 -30.45 27.13 -0.35
C ILE A 422 -29.85 28.48 0.08
N ASP A 423 -30.31 29.03 1.21
CA ASP A 423 -29.79 30.28 1.78
C ASP A 423 -28.51 30.05 2.61
N PRO A 424 -27.35 30.59 2.18
CA PRO A 424 -26.08 30.48 2.89
C PRO A 424 -25.85 31.52 3.99
N LEU A 425 -26.86 32.29 4.42
CA LEU A 425 -26.70 33.38 5.38
C LEU A 425 -25.90 32.98 6.64
N LYS A 426 -26.21 31.82 7.24
CA LYS A 426 -25.52 31.32 8.44
C LYS A 426 -24.02 31.12 8.22
N PHE A 427 -23.63 30.61 7.06
CA PHE A 427 -22.22 30.38 6.71
C PHE A 427 -21.48 31.69 6.48
N TYR A 428 -22.13 32.72 5.92
CA TYR A 428 -21.54 34.06 5.85
C TYR A 428 -21.28 34.63 7.25
N THR A 429 -22.26 34.58 8.16
CA THR A 429 -22.07 35.09 9.53
C THR A 429 -20.98 34.34 10.27
N HIS A 430 -20.96 33.00 10.18
CA HIS A 430 -19.95 32.17 10.83
C HIS A 430 -18.54 32.43 10.29
N MET A 431 -18.38 32.51 8.97
CA MET A 431 -17.10 32.84 8.34
C MET A 431 -16.62 34.24 8.75
N TYR A 432 -17.53 35.22 8.79
CA TYR A 432 -17.20 36.57 9.20
C TYR A 432 -16.58 36.56 10.60
N ASN A 433 -17.19 35.86 11.56
CA ASN A 433 -16.67 35.73 12.92
C ASN A 433 -15.36 34.91 13.00
N THR A 434 -15.27 33.82 12.23
CA THR A 434 -14.10 32.94 12.19
C THR A 434 -12.85 33.67 11.69
N LEU A 435 -13.00 34.61 10.75
CA LEU A 435 -11.89 35.42 10.20
C LEU A 435 -11.08 36.16 11.27
N LEU A 436 -11.67 36.51 12.41
CA LEU A 436 -10.96 37.19 13.52
C LEU A 436 -9.90 36.31 14.18
N HIS A 437 -10.00 34.99 14.04
CA HIS A 437 -9.05 34.03 14.60
C HIS A 437 -7.83 33.79 13.68
N VAL A 438 -7.80 34.45 12.52
CA VAL A 438 -6.74 34.31 11.52
C VAL A 438 -5.75 35.47 11.68
N HIS A 439 -4.68 35.24 12.46
CA HIS A 439 -3.62 36.22 12.72
C HIS A 439 -2.21 35.60 12.60
N ALA A 440 -1.20 36.45 12.41
CA ALA A 440 0.21 36.05 12.19
C ALA A 440 0.78 35.13 13.29
N GLY A 441 0.35 35.34 14.54
CA GLY A 441 0.90 34.61 15.69
C GLY A 441 0.50 33.13 15.83
N CYS A 442 -0.61 32.69 15.23
CA CYS A 442 -1.10 31.31 15.45
C CYS A 442 -1.58 30.58 14.19
N SER A 443 -2.12 31.28 13.18
CA SER A 443 -2.91 30.64 12.12
C SER A 443 -2.43 30.99 10.71
N SER A 444 -1.17 31.39 10.54
CA SER A 444 -0.63 31.80 9.23
C SER A 444 -0.65 30.66 8.20
N ASP A 445 -0.54 29.40 8.63
CA ASP A 445 -0.51 28.23 7.74
C ASP A 445 -1.87 27.95 7.08
N ASP A 446 -2.96 28.39 7.70
CA ASP A 446 -4.33 28.18 7.21
C ASP A 446 -4.83 29.28 6.29
N LEU A 447 -3.99 30.28 6.03
CA LEU A 447 -4.31 31.38 5.15
C LEU A 447 -4.74 30.93 3.73
N PRO A 448 -4.10 29.94 3.06
CA PRO A 448 -4.56 29.45 1.77
C PRO A 448 -6.02 28.96 1.80
N LEU A 449 -6.41 28.24 2.87
CA LEU A 449 -7.79 27.76 3.04
C LEU A 449 -8.77 28.92 3.19
N VAL A 450 -8.39 29.96 3.93
CA VAL A 450 -9.21 31.17 4.12
C VAL A 450 -9.40 31.90 2.80
N ILE A 451 -8.33 32.03 2.00
CA ILE A 451 -8.38 32.64 0.66
C ILE A 451 -9.32 31.84 -0.25
N ASP A 452 -9.19 30.52 -0.28
CA ASP A 452 -10.06 29.64 -1.08
C ASP A 452 -11.54 29.76 -0.67
N CYS A 453 -11.81 29.87 0.64
CA CYS A 453 -13.16 30.11 1.15
C CYS A 453 -13.70 31.44 0.62
N ILE A 454 -12.93 32.53 0.75
CA ILE A 454 -13.35 33.86 0.32
C ILE A 454 -13.56 33.92 -1.20
N ASP A 455 -12.67 33.32 -1.98
CA ASP A 455 -12.80 33.23 -3.44
C ASP A 455 -14.08 32.48 -3.85
N CYS A 456 -14.35 31.32 -3.25
CA CYS A 456 -15.58 30.57 -3.49
C CYS A 456 -16.83 31.36 -3.06
N MET A 457 -16.77 32.04 -1.92
CA MET A 457 -17.89 32.79 -1.36
C MET A 457 -18.26 34.02 -2.15
N MET A 458 -17.25 34.75 -2.66
CA MET A 458 -17.42 36.09 -3.21
C MET A 458 -17.20 36.19 -4.72
N ASN A 459 -16.21 35.51 -5.28
CA ASN A 459 -15.92 35.63 -6.71
C ASN A 459 -16.80 34.68 -7.54
N ARG A 460 -16.99 33.43 -7.06
CA ARG A 460 -17.82 32.45 -7.79
C ARG A 460 -19.32 32.74 -7.70
N ARG A 461 -19.81 33.26 -6.56
CA ARG A 461 -21.23 33.60 -6.34
C ARG A 461 -21.55 35.10 -6.46
N LYS A 462 -20.80 35.85 -7.27
CA LYS A 462 -20.86 37.32 -7.34
C LYS A 462 -22.23 37.97 -7.56
N ARG A 463 -23.20 37.25 -8.13
CA ARG A 463 -24.55 37.76 -8.43
C ARG A 463 -25.54 37.65 -7.27
N LEU A 464 -25.24 36.83 -6.24
CA LEU A 464 -26.19 36.47 -5.17
C LEU A 464 -25.87 37.16 -3.83
N ILE A 465 -24.89 38.06 -3.80
CA ILE A 465 -24.35 38.62 -2.57
C ILE A 465 -24.83 40.07 -2.43
N SER A 466 -25.33 40.40 -1.23
CA SER A 466 -25.70 41.77 -0.90
C SER A 466 -24.46 42.68 -0.83
N GLN A 467 -24.61 43.91 -1.33
CA GLN A 467 -23.60 44.96 -1.29
C GLN A 467 -23.02 45.15 0.11
N GLN A 468 -23.86 45.17 1.15
CA GLN A 468 -23.43 45.38 2.54
C GLN A 468 -22.47 44.29 3.02
N ARG A 469 -22.67 43.03 2.59
CA ARG A 469 -21.78 41.92 2.97
C ARG A 469 -20.40 42.14 2.37
N ILE A 470 -20.33 42.48 1.09
CA ILE A 470 -19.05 42.71 0.41
C ILE A 470 -18.30 43.89 1.07
N LEU A 471 -19.00 44.99 1.39
CA LEU A 471 -18.42 46.10 2.13
C LEU A 471 -17.84 45.66 3.48
N SER A 472 -18.60 44.86 4.25
CA SER A 472 -18.18 44.39 5.57
C SER A 472 -16.96 43.47 5.53
N TYR A 473 -16.88 42.57 4.54
CA TYR A 473 -15.75 41.67 4.35
C TYR A 473 -14.52 42.42 3.84
N THR A 474 -14.65 43.34 2.89
CA THR A 474 -13.54 44.18 2.42
C THR A 474 -12.91 44.94 3.59
N LYS A 475 -13.73 45.58 4.44
CA LYS A 475 -13.25 46.27 5.64
C LYS A 475 -12.55 45.31 6.61
N ARG A 476 -13.10 44.11 6.82
CA ARG A 476 -12.50 43.09 7.71
C ARG A 476 -11.16 42.61 7.18
N LEU A 477 -11.05 42.34 5.88
CA LEU A 477 -9.79 41.93 5.24
C LEU A 477 -8.72 43.02 5.31
N ALA A 478 -9.10 44.28 5.10
CA ALA A 478 -8.18 45.42 5.26
C ALA A 478 -7.69 45.58 6.71
N THR A 479 -8.54 45.25 7.68
CA THR A 479 -8.16 45.27 9.10
C THR A 479 -7.21 44.11 9.42
N LEU A 480 -7.53 42.91 8.95
CA LEU A 480 -6.72 41.71 9.19
C LEU A 480 -5.37 41.75 8.47
N SER A 481 -5.25 42.45 7.34
CA SER A 481 -3.97 42.61 6.64
C SER A 481 -2.91 43.32 7.48
N LEU A 482 -3.31 44.07 8.51
CA LEU A 482 -2.40 44.69 9.49
C LEU A 482 -1.86 43.71 10.53
N GLN A 483 -2.54 42.59 10.75
CA GLN A 483 -2.23 41.58 11.77
C GLN A 483 -1.62 40.30 11.17
N GLN A 484 -1.23 40.36 9.90
CA GLN A 484 -0.70 39.22 9.14
C GLN A 484 0.78 39.36 8.80
N MET A 485 1.39 38.22 8.50
CA MET A 485 2.73 38.17 7.93
C MET A 485 2.74 38.78 6.52
N PRO A 486 3.90 39.24 5.99
CA PRO A 486 3.96 39.94 4.70
C PRO A 486 3.34 39.17 3.52
N ASN A 487 3.54 37.85 3.47
CA ASN A 487 2.90 36.95 2.50
C ASN A 487 1.37 37.00 2.60
N GLY A 488 0.83 37.04 3.82
CA GLY A 488 -0.61 37.09 4.03
C GLY A 488 -1.24 38.45 3.78
N THR A 489 -0.54 39.52 4.14
CA THR A 489 -0.92 40.89 3.79
C THR A 489 -1.04 41.04 2.27
N ILE A 490 -0.05 40.55 1.50
CA ILE A 490 -0.10 40.59 0.03
C ILE A 490 -1.31 39.82 -0.50
N ALA A 491 -1.60 38.64 0.05
CA ALA A 491 -2.73 37.83 -0.39
C ALA A 491 -4.09 38.51 -0.12
N PHE A 492 -4.27 39.09 1.07
CA PHE A 492 -5.49 39.85 1.39
C PHE A 492 -5.64 41.11 0.57
N LEU A 493 -4.56 41.87 0.33
CA LEU A 493 -4.59 43.02 -0.57
C LEU A 493 -4.89 42.61 -2.01
N GLY A 494 -4.37 41.46 -2.46
CA GLY A 494 -4.70 40.87 -3.75
C GLY A 494 -6.19 40.55 -3.89
N LEU A 495 -6.80 39.96 -2.85
CA LEU A 495 -8.25 39.71 -2.79
C LEU A 495 -9.06 41.01 -2.79
N ILE A 496 -8.66 42.00 -1.99
CA ILE A 496 -9.30 43.32 -1.96
C ILE A 496 -9.24 43.95 -3.35
N ARG A 497 -8.07 43.97 -4.01
CA ARG A 497 -7.95 44.46 -5.39
C ARG A 497 -8.90 43.74 -6.34
N ASN A 498 -9.01 42.41 -6.23
CA ASN A 498 -9.95 41.64 -7.05
C ASN A 498 -11.41 42.01 -6.77
N PHE A 499 -11.76 42.26 -5.51
CA PHE A 499 -13.09 42.75 -5.14
C PHE A 499 -13.37 44.13 -5.73
N MET A 500 -12.43 45.07 -5.65
CA MET A 500 -12.58 46.40 -6.26
C MET A 500 -12.83 46.31 -7.78
N LEU A 501 -12.05 45.45 -8.47
CA LEU A 501 -12.22 45.22 -9.91
C LEU A 501 -13.57 44.58 -10.26
N THR A 502 -14.08 43.69 -9.40
CA THR A 502 -15.34 42.97 -9.62
C THR A 502 -16.56 43.80 -9.25
N TYR A 503 -16.47 44.61 -8.19
CA TYR A 503 -17.57 45.36 -7.59
C TYR A 503 -17.25 46.86 -7.58
N LYS A 504 -17.66 47.56 -8.65
CA LYS A 504 -17.39 49.00 -8.85
C LYS A 504 -17.86 49.91 -7.72
N TYR A 505 -18.88 49.52 -6.95
CA TYR A 505 -19.35 50.31 -5.81
C TYR A 505 -18.39 50.29 -4.61
N LEU A 506 -17.33 49.48 -4.63
CA LEU A 506 -16.32 49.48 -3.57
C LEU A 506 -15.35 50.66 -3.67
N ASP A 507 -15.36 51.41 -4.79
CA ASP A 507 -14.55 52.61 -4.99
C ASP A 507 -14.77 53.67 -3.89
N PHE A 508 -15.90 53.62 -3.16
CA PHE A 508 -16.16 54.44 -1.97
C PHE A 508 -15.15 54.25 -0.81
N PHE A 509 -14.38 53.16 -0.79
CA PHE A 509 -13.36 52.90 0.23
C PHE A 509 -11.96 53.42 -0.12
N ILE A 510 -11.74 53.84 -1.37
CA ILE A 510 -10.53 54.56 -1.81
C ILE A 510 -10.73 56.03 -1.49
#